data_AF-A0AAW1LZ04-F1
#
_entry.id   AF-A0AAW1LZ04-F1
#
_cell.length_a   1.000
_cell.length_b   1.000
_cell.length_c   1.000
_cell.angle_alpha   90.00
_cell.angle_beta   90.00
_cell.angle_gamma   90.00
#
_symmetry.space_group_name_H-M   'P 1'
#
loop_
_entity.id
_entity.type
_entity.pdbx_description
1 polymer ?
#
loop_
_entity_poly.entity_id
_entity_poly.type
_entity_poly.pdbx_seq_one_letter_code
_entity_poly.pdbx_strand_id
1 'polypeptide(L)' 'MVLDNYKGEKKQFAPEEISSMVLAKLKDVAETFIGVKVKNYVVTVHTYFNDSQCQATRDAGVIAGLNVIHIIS' A
#
# COMPACT_ATOMS: atom_id res chain seq x y z
N MET A 1 12.60 8.83 1.86
CA MET A 1 12.48 9.15 0.42
C MET A 1 13.42 8.26 -0.35
N VAL A 2 12.92 7.57 -1.37
CA VAL A 2 13.71 6.74 -2.27
C VAL A 2 13.84 7.49 -3.60
N LEU A 3 15.05 7.55 -4.13
CA LEU A 3 15.35 8.13 -5.44
C LEU A 3 15.38 7.00 -6.46
N ASP A 4 14.51 7.06 -7.46
CA ASP A 4 14.51 6.10 -8.56
C ASP A 4 14.53 6.83 -9.92
N ASN A 5 15.16 6.22 -10.91
CA ASN A 5 15.19 6.70 -12.29
C ASN A 5 13.99 6.13 -13.04
N TYR A 6 12.80 6.69 -12.81
CA TYR A 6 11.59 6.26 -13.49
C TYR A 6 11.47 6.96 -14.85
N LYS A 7 11.51 6.19 -15.94
CA LYS A 7 11.38 6.69 -17.33
C LYS A 7 12.40 7.79 -17.71
N GLY A 8 13.60 7.75 -17.12
CA GLY A 8 14.67 8.70 -17.41
C GLY A 8 14.65 9.98 -16.57
N GLU A 9 13.66 10.14 -15.68
CA GLU A 9 13.61 11.23 -14.71
C GLU A 9 13.87 10.71 -13.29
N LYS A 10 14.66 11.46 -12.52
CA LYS A 10 14.83 11.19 -11.08
C LYS A 10 13.57 11.60 -10.36
N LYS A 11 12.78 10.61 -9.93
CA LYS A 11 11.57 10.84 -9.16
C LYS A 11 11.80 10.41 -7.72
N GLN A 12 11.45 11.29 -6.79
CA GLN A 12 11.42 10.95 -5.37
C GLN A 12 10.08 10.33 -5.06
N PHE A 13 10.11 9.19 -4.39
CA PHE A 13 8.92 8.55 -3.84
C PHE A 13 9.02 8.48 -2.33
N ALA A 14 7.89 8.73 -1.68
CA ALA A 14 7.71 8.38 -0.28
C ALA A 14 7.62 6.85 -0.13
N PRO A 15 8.10 6.26 0.98
CA PRO A 15 7.97 4.82 1.23
C PRO A 15 6.53 4.30 1.12
N GLU A 16 5.56 5.12 1.53
CA GLU A 16 4.13 4.84 1.48
C GLU A 16 3.62 4.78 0.04
N GLU A 17 4.13 5.63 -0.85
CA GLU A 17 3.77 5.61 -2.28
C GLU A 17 4.26 4.33 -2.94
N ILE A 18 5.49 3.89 -2.65
CA ILE A 18 6.00 2.61 -3.17
C ILE A 18 5.14 1.46 -2.65
N SER A 19 4.81 1.48 -1.37
CA SER A 19 3.95 0.47 -0.76
C SER A 19 2.55 0.46 -1.39
N SER A 20 2.00 1.64 -1.72
CA SER A 20 0.71 1.77 -2.40
C SER A 20 0.70 1.12 -3.78
N MET A 21 1.82 1.18 -4.53
CA MET A 21 1.92 0.54 -5.84
C MET A 21 1.83 -0.99 -5.74
N VAL A 22 2.44 -1.57 -4.69
CA VAL A 22 2.35 -3.01 -4.41
C VAL A 22 0.91 -3.38 -4.04
N LEU A 23 0.27 -2.61 -3.15
CA LEU A 23 -1.12 -2.84 -2.74
C LEU A 23 -2.11 -2.70 -3.90
N ALA A 24 -1.91 -1.73 -4.79
CA ALA A 24 -2.71 -1.56 -6.00
C ALA A 24 -2.58 -2.78 -6.92
N LYS A 25 -1.36 -3.31 -7.10
CA LYS A 25 -1.16 -4.52 -7.91
C LYS A 25 -1.83 -5.75 -7.29
N LEU A 26 -1.75 -5.90 -5.97
CA LEU A 26 -2.43 -6.99 -5.27
C LEU A 26 -3.95 -6.89 -5.36
N LYS A 27 -4.49 -5.66 -5.28
CA LYS A 27 -5.91 -5.41 -5.53
C LYS A 27 -6.32 -5.87 -6.93
N ASP A 28 -5.60 -5.46 -7.97
CA ASP A 28 -5.94 -5.83 -9.35
C ASP A 28 -5.92 -7.35 -9.55
N VAL A 29 -4.97 -8.05 -8.93
CA VAL A 29 -4.91 -9.52 -8.96
C VAL A 29 -6.12 -10.13 -8.24
N ALA A 30 -6.47 -9.62 -7.05
CA ALA A 30 -7.62 -10.10 -6.29
C ALA A 30 -8.95 -9.82 -7.02
N GLU A 31 -9.12 -8.63 -7.60
CA GLU A 31 -10.29 -8.26 -8.39
C GLU A 31 -10.42 -9.13 -9.65
N THR A 32 -9.31 -9.46 -10.31
CA THR A 32 -9.30 -10.37 -11.46
C THR A 32 -9.66 -11.79 -11.04
N PHE A 33 -9.19 -12.25 -9.88
CA PHE A 33 -9.44 -13.60 -9.39
C PHE A 33 -10.90 -13.80 -8.93
N ILE A 34 -11.47 -12.83 -8.20
CA ILE A 34 -12.82 -12.93 -7.63
C ILE A 34 -13.88 -12.38 -8.61
N GLY A 35 -13.49 -11.54 -9.57
CA GLY A 35 -14.38 -10.92 -10.57
C GLY A 35 -15.22 -9.76 -10.02
N VAL A 36 -14.91 -9.28 -8.81
CA VAL A 36 -15.62 -8.19 -8.13
C VAL A 36 -14.64 -7.16 -7.59
N LYS A 37 -15.08 -5.91 -7.43
CA LYS A 37 -14.25 -4.84 -6.87
C LYS A 37 -13.97 -5.05 -5.39
N VAL A 38 -12.71 -4.94 -5.00
CA VAL A 38 -12.26 -5.07 -3.61
C VAL A 38 -12.06 -3.68 -3.03
N LYS A 39 -12.93 -3.29 -2.09
CA LYS A 39 -12.88 -1.97 -1.44
C LYS A 39 -12.29 -1.98 -0.04
N ASN A 40 -12.50 -3.05 0.70
CA ASN A 40 -12.16 -3.13 2.12
C ASN A 40 -10.97 -4.08 2.30
N TYR A 41 -10.03 -3.71 3.16
CA TYR A 41 -8.87 -4.54 3.43
C TYR A 41 -8.46 -4.52 4.91
N VAL A 42 -7.85 -5.63 5.31
CA VAL A 42 -7.16 -5.79 6.59
C VAL A 42 -5.71 -6.11 6.26
N VAL A 43 -4.78 -5.43 6.91
CA VAL A 43 -3.34 -5.60 6.67
C VAL A 43 -2.66 -6.07 7.95
N THR A 44 -1.76 -7.03 7.82
CA THR A 44 -0.92 -7.49 8.92
C THR A 44 0.43 -6.79 8.86
N VAL A 45 0.91 -6.28 9.98
CA VAL A 45 2.25 -5.73 10.16
C VAL A 45 3.02 -6.55 11.18
N HIS A 46 4.34 -6.38 11.23
CA HIS A 46 5.14 -7.03 12.26
C HIS A 46 4.92 -6.37 13.63
N THR A 47 5.04 -7.14 14.70
CA THR A 47 4.96 -6.68 16.09
C THR A 47 5.96 -5.58 16.47
N TYR A 48 7.02 -5.39 15.68
CA TYR A 48 8.03 -4.35 15.89
C TYR A 48 7.70 -3.00 15.24
N PHE A 49 6.59 -2.91 14.50
CA PHE A 49 6.16 -1.64 13.92
C PHE A 49 5.68 -0.68 15.00
N ASN A 50 6.17 0.55 14.95
CA ASN A 50 5.65 1.62 15.78
C ASN A 50 4.42 2.28 15.15
N ASP A 51 3.74 3.15 15.89
CA ASP A 51 2.51 3.83 15.45
C ASP A 51 2.68 4.59 14.12
N SER A 52 3.86 5.19 13.90
CA SER A 52 4.18 5.91 12.66
C SER A 52 4.27 4.97 11.46
N GLN A 53 4.92 3.81 11.61
CA GLN A 53 5.00 2.80 10.55
C GLN A 53 3.65 2.13 10.29
N CYS A 54 2.86 1.90 11.34
CA CYS A 54 1.47 1.46 11.20
C CYS A 54 0.64 2.49 10.43
N GLN A 55 0.80 3.78 10.71
CA GLN A 55 0.11 4.83 10.00
C GLN A 55 0.56 4.93 8.54
N ALA A 56 1.86 4.89 8.27
CA ALA A 56 2.43 4.83 6.93
C ALA A 56 1.86 3.66 6.10
N THR A 57 1.65 2.50 6.74
CA THR A 57 1.02 1.34 6.11
C THR A 57 -0.46 1.58 5.80
N ARG A 58 -1.21 2.25 6.69
CA ARG A 58 -2.60 2.65 6.41
C ARG A 58 -2.66 3.62 5.24
N ASP A 59 -1.83 4.64 5.28
CA ASP A 59 -1.79 5.70 4.27
C ASP A 59 -1.45 5.12 2.90
N ALA A 60 -0.51 4.17 2.84
CA ALA A 60 -0.20 3.44 1.61
C ALA A 60 -1.44 2.79 0.96
N GLY A 61 -2.31 2.14 1.74
CA GLY A 61 -3.50 1.54 1.14
C GLY A 61 -4.62 2.55 0.86
N VAL A 62 -4.68 3.68 1.59
CA VAL A 62 -5.55 4.80 1.19
C VAL A 62 -5.12 5.35 -0.17
N ILE A 63 -3.82 5.54 -0.39
CA ILE A 63 -3.25 5.97 -1.69
C ILE A 63 -3.55 4.93 -2.79
N ALA A 64 -3.55 3.63 -2.45
CA ALA A 64 -3.95 2.56 -3.37
C ALA A 64 -5.46 2.50 -3.67
N GLY A 65 -6.28 3.37 -3.07
CA GLY A 65 -7.72 3.42 -3.24
C GLY A 65 -8.49 2.35 -2.45
N LEU A 66 -7.88 1.84 -1.38
CA LEU A 66 -8.44 0.82 -0.51
C LEU A 66 -8.86 1.43 0.84
N ASN A 67 -9.92 0.89 1.45
CA ASN A 67 -10.38 1.26 2.79
C ASN A 67 -9.79 0.33 3.87
N VAL A 68 -8.89 0.85 4.70
CA VAL A 68 -8.23 0.09 5.77
C VAL A 68 -9.20 -0.06 6.93
N ILE A 69 -9.70 -1.27 7.14
CA ILE A 69 -10.59 -1.51 8.29
C ILE A 69 -9.75 -1.76 9.55
N HIS A 70 -8.68 -2.53 9.41
CA HIS A 70 -7.86 -2.90 10.55
C HIS A 70 -6.41 -3.17 10.17
N ILE A 71 -5.52 -2.84 11.11
CA ILE A 71 -4.13 -3.30 11.09
C ILE A 71 -3.97 -4.32 12.22
N ILE A 72 -3.51 -5.51 11.87
CA ILE A 72 -3.21 -6.58 12.82
C ILE A 72 -1.70 -6.61 13.04
N SER A 73 -1.23 -6.74 14.29
CA SER A 73 0.19 -6.94 14.62
C SER A 73 0.42 -8.29 15.27
#